data_AF-A0A7V3BVX0-F1
#
_entry.id   AF-A0A7V3BVX0-F1
#
_cell.length_a   1.000
_cell.length_b   1.000
_cell.length_c   1.000
_cell.angle_alpha   90.00
_cell.angle_beta   90.00
_cell.angle_gamma   90.00
#
_symmetry.space_group_name_H-M   'P 1'
#
loop_
_entity.id
_entity.type
_entity.pdbx_description
1 polymer ?
#
loop_
_entity_poly.entity_id
_entity_poly.type
_entity_poly.pdbx_seq_one_letter_code
_entity_poly.pdbx_strand_id
1 'polypeptide(L)'
;MRRVSLAALATLLLLSPAFGGTAGAKGSKEIPQRICDIDWQKGTWHVKRLIKCAARHWDSPGTPIKAVQVARCESHLRPDAYNPNGYAGLFQQSTRHWPQRADHYGMPDRSVFNARANVIVSVRMARALGDWSAWGGCA
;
A
#
# COMPACT_ATOMS: atom_id res chain seq x y z
N MET A 1 -61.88 45.67 20.78
CA MET A 1 -61.19 46.37 21.89
C MET A 1 -59.80 45.77 22.04
N ARG A 2 -58.76 46.61 21.94
CA ARG A 2 -57.34 46.24 22.07
C ARG A 2 -57.02 45.91 23.54
N ARG A 3 -56.19 44.89 23.78
CA ARG A 3 -55.33 44.83 24.96
C ARG A 3 -53.92 44.50 24.51
N VAL A 4 -53.03 45.42 24.83
CA VAL A 4 -51.57 45.38 24.63
C VAL A 4 -50.96 44.92 25.94
N SER A 5 -49.96 44.05 25.90
CA SER A 5 -49.01 43.86 27.01
C SER A 5 -47.62 43.57 26.43
N LEU A 6 -46.78 44.60 26.49
CA LEU A 6 -45.31 44.57 26.53
C LEU A 6 -44.91 44.06 27.93
N ALA A 7 -43.76 43.49 28.25
CA ALA A 7 -42.57 43.00 27.55
C ALA A 7 -41.78 42.19 28.61
N ALA A 8 -40.98 41.21 28.21
CA ALA A 8 -39.74 40.91 28.92
C ALA A 8 -38.74 40.28 27.93
N LEU A 9 -37.68 41.02 27.66
CA LEU A 9 -36.54 40.61 26.85
C LEU A 9 -35.71 39.56 27.59
N ALA A 10 -35.37 38.47 26.91
CA ALA A 10 -34.21 37.65 27.21
C ALA A 10 -33.47 37.38 25.89
N THR A 11 -32.44 38.18 25.63
CA THR A 11 -31.45 37.97 24.58
C THR A 11 -30.49 36.85 24.97
N LEU A 12 -30.40 35.78 24.19
CA LEU A 12 -29.20 34.94 24.13
C LEU A 12 -28.89 34.51 22.69
N LEU A 13 -27.83 35.13 22.17
CA LEU A 13 -26.78 34.63 21.29
C LEU A 13 -27.15 33.76 20.07
N LEU A 14 -26.93 34.39 18.91
CA LEU A 14 -26.65 33.81 17.60
C LEU A 14 -25.54 32.75 17.66
N LEU A 15 -25.70 31.63 16.93
CA LEU A 15 -24.74 31.16 15.92
C LEU A 15 -25.29 29.94 15.16
N SER A 16 -25.35 30.11 13.84
CA SER A 16 -25.78 29.15 12.83
C SER A 16 -24.77 28.00 12.62
N PRO A 17 -24.94 27.23 11.53
CA PRO A 17 -25.19 25.80 11.54
C PRO A 17 -23.97 25.00 12.00
N ALA A 18 -24.20 23.86 12.66
CA ALA A 18 -23.21 22.79 12.64
C ALA A 18 -23.07 22.36 11.17
N PHE A 19 -22.07 22.92 10.49
CA PHE A 19 -21.44 22.29 9.34
C PHE A 19 -21.11 20.87 9.79
N GLY A 20 -21.97 19.93 9.42
CA GLY A 20 -21.64 18.52 9.40
C GLY A 20 -20.49 18.41 8.41
N GLY A 21 -19.28 18.57 8.90
CA GLY A 21 -18.08 18.19 8.19
C GLY A 21 -18.26 16.73 7.89
N THR A 22 -18.64 16.42 6.65
CA THR A 22 -18.34 15.12 6.07
C THR A 22 -16.83 15.03 6.20
N ALA A 23 -16.35 14.32 7.23
CA ALA A 23 -15.01 13.80 7.24
C ALA A 23 -14.89 13.07 5.91
N GLY A 24 -14.22 13.70 4.94
CA GLY A 24 -14.05 13.13 3.63
C GLY A 24 -13.45 11.77 3.87
N ALA A 25 -14.21 10.71 3.55
CA ALA A 25 -13.66 9.38 3.48
C ALA A 25 -12.47 9.50 2.53
N LYS A 26 -11.25 9.52 3.08
CA LYS A 26 -10.02 9.42 2.29
C LYS A 26 -10.22 8.17 1.45
N GLY A 27 -10.52 8.36 0.16
CA GLY A 27 -10.76 7.26 -0.77
C GLY A 27 -9.66 6.22 -0.55
N SER A 28 -10.06 4.97 -0.30
CA SER A 28 -9.19 3.94 0.24
C SER A 28 -7.88 3.88 -0.55
N LYS A 29 -6.77 4.26 0.11
CA LYS A 29 -5.40 4.13 -0.43
C LYS A 29 -5.04 2.68 -0.73
N GLU A 30 -5.79 1.72 -0.16
CA GLU A 30 -5.55 0.30 -0.27
C GLU A 30 -5.85 -0.24 -1.69
N ILE A 31 -4.93 -1.08 -2.18
CA ILE A 31 -5.09 -1.78 -3.46
C ILE A 31 -6.13 -2.91 -3.32
N PRO A 32 -7.23 -2.88 -4.10
CA PRO A 32 -8.26 -3.92 -4.04
C PRO A 32 -7.71 -5.33 -4.23
N GLN A 33 -8.21 -6.30 -3.46
CA GLN A 33 -7.74 -7.69 -3.50
C GLN A 33 -7.82 -8.32 -4.90
N ARG A 34 -8.85 -7.97 -5.69
CA ARG A 34 -9.02 -8.41 -7.08
C ARG A 34 -7.83 -8.12 -8.00
N ILE A 35 -7.00 -7.13 -7.67
CA ILE A 35 -5.79 -6.82 -8.45
C ILE A 35 -4.72 -7.84 -8.08
N CYS A 36 -4.34 -8.65 -9.06
CA CYS A 36 -3.41 -9.77 -8.88
C CYS A 36 -3.83 -10.69 -7.74
N ASP A 37 -5.11 -11.07 -7.75
CA ASP A 37 -5.68 -12.04 -6.83
C ASP A 37 -5.13 -13.45 -7.11
N ILE A 38 -3.98 -13.73 -6.52
CA ILE A 38 -3.23 -14.97 -6.68
C ILE A 38 -2.88 -15.44 -5.28
N ASP A 39 -3.38 -16.63 -4.96
CA ASP A 39 -3.03 -17.33 -3.72
C ASP A 39 -1.57 -17.80 -3.79
N TRP A 40 -0.69 -16.94 -3.30
CA TRP A 40 0.75 -17.14 -3.26
C TRP A 40 1.18 -18.21 -2.24
N GLN A 41 0.31 -18.57 -1.28
CA GLN A 41 0.61 -19.57 -0.26
C GLN A 41 0.63 -20.98 -0.85
N LYS A 42 0.00 -21.19 -2.01
CA LYS A 42 0.07 -22.43 -2.80
C LYS A 42 1.44 -22.72 -3.44
N GLY A 43 2.46 -21.92 -3.13
CA GLY A 43 3.85 -22.22 -3.44
C GLY A 43 4.47 -21.43 -4.59
N THR A 44 5.71 -21.77 -4.92
CA THR A 44 6.61 -20.94 -5.74
C THR A 44 6.07 -20.60 -7.14
N TRP A 45 5.29 -21.49 -7.75
CA TRP A 45 4.65 -21.19 -9.04
C TRP A 45 3.66 -20.02 -8.92
N HIS A 46 2.85 -20.00 -7.86
CA HIS A 46 1.89 -18.93 -7.58
C HIS A 46 2.62 -17.62 -7.24
N VAL A 47 3.71 -17.68 -6.48
CA VAL A 47 4.59 -16.52 -6.22
C VAL A 47 5.11 -15.93 -7.54
N LYS A 48 5.64 -16.74 -8.46
CA LYS A 48 6.08 -16.27 -9.78
C LYS A 48 4.93 -15.65 -10.58
N ARG A 49 3.73 -16.22 -10.51
CA ARG A 49 2.53 -15.70 -11.19
C ARG A 49 2.13 -14.34 -10.63
N LEU A 50 2.16 -14.18 -9.30
CA LEU A 50 1.91 -12.93 -8.58
C LEU A 50 2.91 -11.84 -8.99
N ILE A 51 4.22 -12.15 -8.98
CA ILE A 51 5.27 -11.22 -9.42
C ILE A 51 5.03 -10.76 -10.85
N LYS A 52 4.78 -11.70 -11.78
CA LYS A 52 4.54 -11.36 -13.19
C LYS A 52 3.27 -10.55 -13.38
N CYS A 53 2.21 -10.83 -12.62
CA CYS A 53 0.98 -10.05 -12.66
C CYS A 53 1.25 -8.61 -12.25
N ALA A 54 1.89 -8.41 -11.09
CA ALA A 54 2.21 -7.08 -10.59
C ALA A 54 3.13 -6.31 -11.55
N ALA A 55 4.21 -6.95 -12.00
CA ALA A 55 5.17 -6.32 -12.90
C ALA A 55 4.52 -5.82 -14.21
N ARG A 56 3.52 -6.55 -14.74
CA ARG A 56 2.73 -6.10 -15.89
C ARG A 56 1.74 -5.00 -15.53
N HIS A 57 1.02 -5.16 -14.42
CA HIS A 57 -0.05 -4.24 -14.05
C HIS A 57 0.46 -2.82 -13.74
N TRP A 58 1.69 -2.71 -13.23
CA TRP A 58 2.33 -1.42 -12.91
C TRP A 58 3.53 -1.08 -13.81
N ASP A 59 3.66 -1.72 -14.97
CA ASP A 59 4.70 -1.45 -15.97
C ASP A 59 6.12 -1.36 -15.39
N SER A 60 6.48 -2.34 -14.55
CA SER A 60 7.79 -2.41 -13.93
C SER A 60 8.91 -2.38 -14.98
N PRO A 61 10.05 -1.72 -14.71
CA PRO A 61 11.17 -1.65 -15.65
C PRO A 61 11.65 -3.05 -16.10
N GLY A 62 11.89 -3.18 -17.41
CA GLY A 62 12.27 -4.43 -18.05
C GLY A 62 11.08 -5.37 -18.29
N THR A 63 11.36 -6.66 -18.52
CA THR A 63 10.30 -7.65 -18.70
C THR A 63 9.75 -8.12 -17.34
N PRO A 64 8.53 -8.66 -17.26
CA PRO A 64 8.03 -9.29 -16.03
C PRO A 64 8.91 -10.43 -15.51
N ILE A 65 9.79 -11.00 -16.35
CA ILE A 65 10.78 -11.99 -15.95
C ILE A 65 11.89 -11.34 -15.12
N LYS A 66 12.26 -10.08 -15.38
CA LYS A 66 13.26 -9.34 -14.58
C LYS A 66 12.86 -9.27 -13.12
N ALA A 67 11.61 -8.91 -12.83
CA ALA A 67 11.08 -8.90 -11.47
C ALA A 67 11.18 -10.26 -10.76
N VAL A 68 10.98 -11.36 -11.50
CA VAL A 68 11.14 -12.73 -10.98
C VAL A 68 12.61 -13.05 -10.72
N GLN A 69 13.52 -12.59 -11.58
CA GLN A 69 14.97 -12.78 -11.40
C GLN A 69 15.48 -12.04 -10.17
N VAL A 70 15.06 -10.79 -9.96
CA VAL A 70 15.39 -10.01 -8.75
C VAL A 70 14.89 -10.75 -7.51
N ALA A 71 13.60 -11.10 -7.44
CA ALA A 71 13.06 -11.83 -6.27
C ALA A 71 13.73 -13.21 -6.05
N ARG A 72 14.16 -13.89 -7.12
CA ARG A 72 14.89 -15.15 -7.00
C ARG A 72 16.29 -14.94 -6.42
N CYS A 73 16.99 -13.89 -6.84
CA CYS A 73 18.30 -13.54 -6.30
C CYS A 73 18.21 -13.10 -4.83
N GLU A 74 17.21 -12.26 -4.51
CA GLU A 74 17.03 -11.70 -3.17
C GLU A 74 16.63 -12.72 -2.10
N SER A 75 15.73 -13.65 -2.43
CA SER A 75 15.12 -14.52 -1.41
C SER A 75 14.99 -15.98 -1.83
N HIS A 76 15.48 -16.37 -3.00
CA HIS A 76 15.12 -17.65 -3.63
C HIS A 76 13.59 -17.85 -3.77
N LEU A 77 12.84 -16.75 -3.97
CA LEU A 77 11.37 -16.71 -4.06
C LEU A 77 10.67 -17.15 -2.77
N ARG A 78 11.30 -16.94 -1.61
CA ARG A 78 10.74 -17.27 -0.30
C ARG A 78 10.11 -16.04 0.38
N PRO A 79 8.78 -16.03 0.59
CA PRO A 79 8.11 -14.92 1.27
C PRO A 79 8.51 -14.74 2.73
N ASP A 80 8.99 -15.80 3.38
CA ASP A 80 9.45 -15.84 4.77
C ASP A 80 10.95 -15.52 4.94
N ALA A 81 11.66 -15.21 3.85
CA ALA A 81 13.09 -14.92 3.90
C ALA A 81 13.38 -13.71 4.80
N TYR A 82 14.33 -13.88 5.71
CA TYR A 82 14.80 -12.83 6.62
C TYR A 82 16.33 -12.79 6.62
N ASN A 83 16.87 -11.59 6.50
CA ASN A 83 18.29 -11.30 6.65
C ASN A 83 18.51 -10.56 7.99
N PRO A 84 19.43 -11.02 8.85
CA PRO A 84 19.77 -10.37 10.12
C PRO A 84 20.12 -8.88 10.03
N ASN A 85 20.56 -8.40 8.86
CA ASN A 85 20.81 -6.98 8.59
C ASN A 85 19.52 -6.14 8.41
N GLY A 86 18.35 -6.70 8.67
CA GLY A 86 17.07 -5.99 8.69
C GLY A 86 16.34 -5.94 7.36
N TYR A 87 16.50 -6.96 6.51
CA TYR A 87 15.80 -7.09 5.23
C TYR A 87 14.91 -8.34 5.20
N ALA A 88 13.75 -8.27 4.55
CA ALA A 88 12.76 -9.33 4.62
C ALA A 88 11.87 -9.48 3.39
N GLY A 89 11.32 -10.68 3.24
CA GLY A 89 10.38 -11.06 2.20
C GLY A 89 11.02 -11.23 0.82
N LEU A 90 10.16 -11.32 -0.19
CA LEU A 90 10.54 -11.73 -1.55
C LEU A 90 11.61 -10.85 -2.20
N PHE A 91 11.53 -9.54 -1.99
CA PHE A 91 12.45 -8.54 -2.54
C PHE A 91 13.37 -7.95 -1.47
N GLN A 92 13.56 -8.64 -0.33
CA GLN A 92 14.45 -8.23 0.77
C GLN A 92 14.27 -6.73 1.10
N GLN A 93 13.03 -6.36 1.40
CA GLN A 93 12.68 -4.97 1.73
C GLN A 93 13.22 -4.62 3.13
N SER A 94 13.70 -3.38 3.29
CA SER A 94 14.16 -2.88 4.59
C SER A 94 12.99 -2.87 5.59
N THR A 95 13.12 -3.66 6.65
CA THR A 95 12.11 -3.81 7.71
C THR A 95 11.83 -2.49 8.42
N ARG A 96 12.86 -1.66 8.64
CA ARG A 96 12.75 -0.31 9.24
C ARG A 96 11.84 0.61 8.43
N HIS A 97 11.97 0.61 7.10
CA HIS A 97 11.22 1.50 6.22
C HIS A 97 9.90 0.90 5.72
N TRP A 98 9.66 -0.38 6.01
CA TRP A 98 8.55 -1.14 5.47
C TRP A 98 7.18 -0.52 5.80
N PRO A 99 6.85 -0.14 7.06
CA PRO A 99 5.52 0.38 7.36
C PRO A 99 5.14 1.60 6.51
N GLN A 100 6.07 2.53 6.33
CA GLN A 100 5.85 3.73 5.52
C GLN A 100 5.75 3.39 4.02
N ARG A 101 6.57 2.48 3.49
CA ARG A 101 6.51 2.05 2.08
C ARG A 101 5.20 1.32 1.80
N ALA A 102 4.82 0.39 2.68
CA ALA A 102 3.60 -0.38 2.57
C ALA A 102 2.38 0.56 2.55
N ASP A 103 2.30 1.50 3.49
CA ASP A 103 1.25 2.53 3.47
C ASP A 103 1.30 3.36 2.17
N HIS A 104 2.47 3.93 1.81
CA HIS A 104 2.64 4.76 0.60
C HIS A 104 2.13 4.06 -0.67
N TYR A 105 2.45 2.77 -0.83
CA TYR A 105 2.08 1.99 -2.01
C TYR A 105 0.75 1.22 -1.86
N GLY A 106 -0.09 1.58 -0.90
CA GLY A 106 -1.47 1.08 -0.79
C GLY A 106 -1.59 -0.33 -0.22
N MET A 107 -0.65 -0.71 0.65
CA MET A 107 -0.62 -1.95 1.41
C MET A 107 -0.50 -1.68 2.92
N PRO A 108 -1.33 -0.80 3.51
CA PRO A 108 -1.21 -0.42 4.92
C PRO A 108 -1.30 -1.65 5.84
N ASP A 109 -0.51 -1.63 6.92
CA ASP A 109 -0.47 -2.65 7.98
C ASP A 109 -0.19 -4.09 7.51
N ARG A 110 0.25 -4.28 6.27
CA ARG A 110 0.64 -5.60 5.77
C ARG A 110 2.04 -5.93 6.25
N SER A 111 2.24 -7.18 6.68
CA SER A 111 3.57 -7.70 7.01
C SER A 111 4.50 -7.65 5.79
N VAL A 112 5.79 -7.40 6.02
CA VAL A 112 6.84 -7.50 4.99
C VAL A 112 6.94 -8.91 4.41
N PHE A 113 6.51 -9.92 5.17
CA PHE A 113 6.44 -11.33 4.75
C PHE A 113 5.15 -11.67 3.98
N ASN A 114 4.18 -10.74 3.89
CA ASN A 114 3.04 -10.91 3.00
C ASN A 114 3.52 -10.78 1.54
N ALA A 115 3.56 -11.89 0.81
CA ALA A 115 4.11 -11.90 -0.54
C ALA A 115 3.41 -10.90 -1.47
N ARG A 116 2.07 -10.79 -1.40
CA ARG A 116 1.28 -9.84 -2.20
C ARG A 116 1.71 -8.40 -1.94
N ALA A 117 1.80 -8.00 -0.67
CA ALA A 117 2.25 -6.66 -0.32
C ALA A 117 3.70 -6.42 -0.75
N ASN A 118 4.62 -7.35 -0.43
CA ASN A 118 6.05 -7.24 -0.75
C ASN A 118 6.28 -7.08 -2.25
N VAL A 119 5.61 -7.88 -3.08
CA VAL A 119 5.66 -7.79 -4.54
C VAL A 119 5.16 -6.43 -5.04
N ILE A 120 3.97 -6.02 -4.60
CA ILE A 120 3.32 -4.81 -5.13
C ILE A 120 4.12 -3.55 -4.74
N VAL A 121 4.57 -3.46 -3.49
CA VAL A 121 5.43 -2.35 -3.03
C VAL A 121 6.71 -2.30 -3.85
N SER A 122 7.40 -3.44 -4.04
CA SER A 122 8.70 -3.48 -4.72
C SER A 122 8.60 -3.14 -6.21
N VAL A 123 7.62 -3.70 -6.90
CA VAL A 123 7.35 -3.40 -8.30
C VAL A 123 7.03 -1.92 -8.51
N ARG A 124 6.20 -1.34 -7.64
CA ARG A 124 5.85 0.09 -7.74
C ARG A 124 7.02 1.00 -7.40
N MET A 125 7.88 0.60 -6.46
CA MET A 125 9.15 1.29 -6.20
C MET A 125 10.07 1.28 -7.42
N ALA A 126 10.27 0.11 -8.05
CA ALA A 126 11.08 0.02 -9.27
C ALA A 126 10.50 0.91 -10.39
N ARG A 127 9.17 0.90 -10.57
CA ARG A 127 8.50 1.80 -11.52
C ARG A 127 8.76 3.29 -11.23
N ALA A 128 8.72 3.68 -9.96
CA ALA A 128 8.95 5.06 -9.53
C ALA A 128 10.41 5.50 -9.74
N LEU A 129 11.37 4.58 -9.57
CA LEU A 129 12.79 4.83 -9.84
C LEU A 129 13.13 4.79 -11.34
N GLY A 130 12.31 4.13 -12.15
CA GLY A 130 12.57 3.89 -13.56
C GLY A 130 13.49 2.69 -13.83
N ASP A 131 14.01 2.05 -12.79
CA ASP A 131 14.87 0.87 -12.88
C ASP A 131 14.76 -0.04 -11.63
N TRP A 132 15.64 -1.04 -11.55
CA TRP A 132 15.79 -1.93 -10.39
C TRP A 132 17.05 -1.61 -9.56
N SER A 133 17.63 -0.40 -9.68
CA SER A 133 18.93 -0.04 -9.08
C SER A 133 18.98 -0.16 -7.56
N ALA A 134 17.84 0.00 -6.87
CA ALA A 134 17.73 -0.23 -5.44
C ALA A 134 18.03 -1.69 -5.00
N TRP A 135 18.07 -2.63 -5.97
CA TRP A 135 18.45 -4.02 -5.82
C TRP A 135 19.74 -4.35 -6.60
N GLY A 136 20.70 -3.42 -6.66
CA GLY A 136 21.87 -3.49 -7.56
C GLY A 136 22.68 -4.80 -7.55
N GLY A 137 22.66 -5.58 -6.46
CA GLY A 137 23.29 -6.91 -6.42
C GLY A 137 22.54 -8.02 -7.17
N CYS A 138 21.29 -7.76 -7.55
CA CYS A 138 20.35 -8.70 -8.14
C CYS A 138 19.65 -8.18 -9.42
N ALA A 139 19.92 -6.92 -9.79
CA ALA A 139 19.23 -6.15 -10.82
C ALA A 139 20.01 -5.99 -12.12
#